data_AF-A0A6B3ERH0-F1
#
_entry.id   AF-A0A6B3ERH0-F1
#
_cell.length_a   1.000
_cell.length_b   1.000
_cell.length_c   1.000
_cell.angle_alpha   90.00
_cell.angle_beta   90.00
_cell.angle_gamma   90.00
#
_symmetry.space_group_name_H-M   'P 1'
#
loop_
_entity.id
_entity.type
_entity.pdbx_description
1 polymer ?
#
loop_
_entity_poly.entity_id
_entity_poly.type
_entity_poly.pdbx_seq_one_letter_code
_entity_poly.pdbx_strand_id
1 'polypeptide(L)'
;PDFVVLGETRTYSFEALTRAIRLINNGARFIATNPDNTGPSPQGALPATGSVAALITKATGKEPYFIGKPNPLMMRTGLNAIGAHS
;
A
#
# COMPACT_ATOMS: atom_id res chain seq x y z
N PRO A 1 17.49 -2.89 0.36
CA PRO A 1 16.38 -3.15 -0.58
C PRO A 1 15.88 -1.83 -1.12
N ASP A 2 15.45 -1.79 -2.38
CA ASP A 2 15.11 -0.52 -3.05
C ASP A 2 13.67 -0.06 -2.80
N PHE A 3 12.81 -1.00 -2.37
CA PHE A 3 11.39 -0.77 -2.19
C PHE A 3 10.86 -1.41 -0.91
N VAL A 4 9.81 -0.77 -0.37
CA VAL A 4 8.89 -1.34 0.61
C VAL A 4 7.51 -1.30 -0.02
N VAL A 5 6.90 -2.48 -0.21
CA VAL A 5 5.55 -2.64 -0.76
C VAL A 5 4.61 -3.06 0.36
N LEU A 6 3.67 -2.19 0.68
CA LEU A 6 2.60 -2.44 1.64
C LEU A 6 1.36 -2.95 0.91
N GLY A 7 0.90 -4.13 1.30
CA GLY A 7 -0.37 -4.69 0.84
C GLY A 7 -1.20 -5.19 2.00
N GLU A 8 -2.44 -5.56 1.70
CA GLU A 8 -3.38 -6.07 2.69
C GLU A 8 -2.92 -7.42 3.27
N THR A 9 -2.95 -7.53 4.59
CA THR A 9 -2.67 -8.76 5.32
C THR A 9 -3.65 -8.90 6.48
N ARG A 10 -3.90 -10.13 6.91
CA ARG A 10 -4.73 -10.43 8.07
C ARG A 10 -4.06 -10.04 9.39
N THR A 11 -2.74 -9.99 9.40
CA THR A 11 -1.95 -9.72 10.61
C THR A 11 -0.81 -8.76 10.31
N TYR A 12 -0.82 -7.61 10.97
CA TYR A 12 0.34 -6.73 11.05
C TYR A 12 1.04 -6.96 12.39
N SER A 13 2.36 -7.10 12.35
CA SER A 13 3.18 -7.14 13.56
C SER A 13 3.91 -5.82 13.74
N PHE A 14 4.11 -5.43 15.00
CA PHE A 14 4.93 -4.27 15.34
C PHE A 14 6.35 -4.38 14.75
N GLU A 15 6.90 -5.59 14.70
CA GLU A 15 8.21 -5.87 14.11
C GLU A 15 8.23 -5.56 12.60
N ALA A 16 7.23 -6.04 11.84
CA ALA A 16 7.14 -5.80 10.41
C ALA A 16 6.98 -4.30 10.08
N LEU A 17 6.14 -3.61 10.85
CA LEU A 17 5.95 -2.15 10.72
C LEU A 17 7.24 -1.39 11.04
N THR A 18 7.92 -1.75 12.13
CA THR A 18 9.20 -1.14 12.51
C THR A 18 10.27 -1.35 11.44
N ARG A 19 10.33 -2.56 10.86
CA ARG A 19 11.23 -2.85 9.76
C ARG A 19 10.90 -2.01 8.53
N ALA A 20 9.64 -1.90 8.15
CA ALA A 20 9.20 -1.08 7.03
C ALA A 20 9.60 0.40 7.22
N ILE A 21 9.32 0.98 8.40
CA ILE A 21 9.68 2.35 8.75
C ILE A 21 11.19 2.59 8.62
N ARG A 22 12.02 1.69 9.17
CA ARG A 22 13.49 1.81 9.09
C ARG A 22 13.99 1.74 7.65
N LEU A 23 13.45 0.82 6.85
CA LEU A 23 13.82 0.69 5.44
C LEU A 23 13.46 1.94 4.64
N ILE A 24 12.29 2.52 4.88
CA ILE A 24 11.84 3.77 4.23
C ILE A 24 12.74 4.94 4.64
N ASN A 25 13.06 5.08 5.93
CA ASN A 25 13.99 6.12 6.41
C ASN A 25 15.40 5.95 5.82
N ASN A 26 15.81 4.71 5.53
CA ASN A 26 17.08 4.41 4.85
C ASN A 26 17.01 4.58 3.32
N GLY A 27 15.94 5.14 2.78
CA GLY A 27 15.82 5.50 1.37
C GLY A 27 15.05 4.52 0.48
N ALA A 28 14.49 3.43 1.05
CA ALA A 28 13.63 2.55 0.26
C ALA A 28 12.36 3.30 -0.19
N ARG A 29 11.98 3.14 -1.46
CA ARG A 29 10.77 3.75 -2.02
C ARG A 29 9.52 3.08 -1.43
N PHE A 30 8.60 3.91 -0.93
CA PHE A 30 7.37 3.44 -0.30
C PHE A 30 6.23 3.31 -1.31
N ILE A 31 5.68 2.10 -1.44
CA ILE A 31 4.57 1.77 -2.34
C ILE A 31 3.45 1.15 -1.51
N ALA A 32 2.20 1.50 -1.81
CA ALA A 32 1.01 0.88 -1.24
C ALA A 32 0.08 0.36 -2.34
N THR A 33 -0.52 -0.82 -2.15
CA THR A 33 -1.32 -1.47 -3.19
C THR A 33 -2.66 -0.80 -3.44
N ASN A 34 -3.27 -0.17 -2.44
CA ASN A 34 -4.55 0.53 -2.57
C ASN A 34 -4.69 1.65 -1.51
N PRO A 35 -5.43 2.73 -1.82
CA PRO A 35 -5.59 3.88 -0.92
C PRO A 35 -6.73 3.73 0.10
N ASP A 36 -7.48 2.64 0.08
CA ASP A 36 -8.66 2.49 0.93
C ASP A 36 -8.28 2.45 2.41
N ASN A 37 -8.93 3.29 3.22
CA ASN A 37 -8.67 3.35 4.65
C ASN A 37 -9.34 2.19 5.39
N THR A 38 -10.50 1.73 4.92
CA THR A 38 -11.25 0.65 5.54
C THR A 38 -11.74 -0.37 4.52
N GLY A 39 -11.90 -1.61 4.97
CA GLY A 39 -12.53 -2.70 4.23
C GLY A 39 -13.79 -3.21 4.96
N PRO A 40 -14.76 -3.80 4.24
CA PRO A 40 -15.97 -4.34 4.86
C PRO A 40 -15.69 -5.70 5.54
N SER A 41 -16.36 -5.96 6.67
CA SER A 41 -16.44 -7.28 7.29
C SER A 41 -17.78 -7.49 7.99
N PRO A 42 -18.17 -8.74 8.33
CA PRO A 42 -19.41 -9.00 9.05
C PRO A 42 -19.49 -8.32 10.43
N GLN A 43 -18.35 -7.98 11.03
CA GLN A 43 -18.24 -7.33 12.34
C GLN A 43 -18.09 -5.80 12.23
N GLY A 44 -18.14 -5.24 11.02
CA GLY A 44 -17.95 -3.81 10.76
C GLY A 44 -16.65 -3.51 9.98
N ALA A 45 -16.22 -2.26 10.02
CA ALA A 45 -15.06 -1.81 9.26
C ALA A 45 -13.75 -2.39 9.80
N LEU A 46 -12.91 -2.92 8.89
CA LEU A 46 -11.53 -3.32 9.18
C LEU A 46 -10.57 -2.25 8.64
N PRO A 47 -9.41 -2.02 9.29
CA PRO A 47 -8.38 -1.20 8.69
C PRO A 47 -7.87 -1.86 7.41
N ALA A 48 -7.87 -1.11 6.31
CA ALA A 48 -7.29 -1.52 5.04
C ALA A 48 -5.90 -0.87 4.85
N THR A 49 -5.26 -1.17 3.72
CA THR A 49 -3.90 -0.73 3.37
C THR A 49 -3.67 0.77 3.57
N GLY A 50 -4.64 1.62 3.22
CA GLY A 50 -4.54 3.07 3.39
C GLY A 50 -4.36 3.52 4.83
N SER A 51 -5.03 2.86 5.79
CA SER A 51 -4.88 3.17 7.22
C SER A 51 -3.48 2.83 7.73
N VAL A 52 -2.94 1.68 7.31
CA VAL A 52 -1.57 1.29 7.69
C VAL A 52 -0.53 2.14 6.99
N ALA A 53 -0.81 2.54 5.75
CA ALA A 53 0.04 3.48 5.02
C ALA A 53 0.12 4.82 5.76
N ALA A 54 -1.02 5.36 6.22
CA ALA A 54 -1.06 6.60 7.00
C ALA A 54 -0.22 6.53 8.29
N LEU A 55 -0.23 5.38 8.99
CA LEU A 55 0.63 5.15 10.15
C LEU A 55 2.11 5.28 9.77
N ILE A 56 2.53 4.60 8.71
CA ILE A 56 3.93 4.61 8.25
C ILE A 56 4.32 5.99 7.74
N THR A 57 3.45 6.66 6.98
CA THR A 57 3.62 8.05 6.54
C THR A 57 3.85 8.95 7.74
N LYS A 58 3.04 8.83 8.79
CA LYS A 58 3.17 9.69 9.98
C LYS A 58 4.49 9.45 10.73
N ALA A 59 4.97 8.21 10.75
CA ALA A 59 6.23 7.84 11.40
C ALA A 59 7.49 8.23 10.59
N THR A 60 7.39 8.33 9.26
CA THR A 60 8.54 8.53 8.36
C THR A 60 8.56 9.91 7.69
N GLY A 61 7.42 10.59 7.62
CA GLY A 61 7.23 11.79 6.79
C GLY A 61 7.28 11.52 5.29
N LYS A 62 7.18 10.25 4.86
CA LYS A 62 7.25 9.83 3.45
C LYS A 62 5.90 9.31 2.98
N GLU A 63 5.37 9.93 1.93
CA GLU A 63 4.12 9.48 1.30
C GLU A 63 4.34 8.24 0.43
N PRO A 64 3.42 7.26 0.44
CA PRO A 64 3.47 6.13 -0.47
C PRO A 64 3.06 6.53 -1.89
N TYR A 65 3.57 5.79 -2.87
CA TYR A 65 2.95 5.74 -4.19
C TYR A 65 1.88 4.64 -4.22
N PHE A 66 0.61 5.02 -4.41
CA PHE A 66 -0.50 4.07 -4.52
C PHE A 66 -0.63 3.52 -5.94
N ILE A 67 -0.56 2.19 -6.10
CA ILE A 67 -0.67 1.53 -7.42
C ILE A 67 -2.12 1.20 -7.79
N GLY A 68 -2.98 0.91 -6.81
CA GLY A 68 -4.35 0.47 -7.05
C GLY A 68 -5.26 1.55 -7.65
N LYS A 69 -6.51 1.17 -7.96
CA LYS A 69 -7.54 2.11 -8.43
C LYS A 69 -7.63 3.33 -7.49
N PRO A 70 -7.88 4.54 -8.02
CA PRO A 70 -8.16 4.86 -9.43
C PRO A 70 -6.91 5.08 -10.32
N ASN A 71 -5.73 4.61 -9.92
CA ASN A 71 -4.49 4.86 -10.66
C ASN A 71 -4.57 4.30 -12.11
N PRO A 72 -4.34 5.14 -13.14
CA PRO A 72 -4.35 4.72 -14.55
C PRO A 72 -3.34 3.61 -14.86
N LEU A 73 -2.25 3.52 -14.10
CA LEU A 73 -1.25 2.45 -14.24
C LEU A 73 -1.90 1.07 -14.06
N MET A 74 -2.77 0.89 -13.05
CA MET A 74 -3.45 -0.38 -12.81
C MET A 74 -4.37 -0.73 -13.98
N MET A 75 -5.19 0.21 -14.44
CA MET A 75 -6.13 -0.01 -15.55
C MET A 75 -5.40 -0.34 -16.85
N ARG A 76 -4.38 0.44 -17.21
CA ARG A 76 -3.58 0.21 -18.42
C ARG A 76 -2.84 -1.12 -18.38
N THR A 77 -2.29 -1.49 -17.22
CA THR A 77 -1.63 -2.79 -17.04
C THR A 77 -2.63 -3.94 -17.22
N GLY A 78 -3.86 -3.79 -16.69
CA GLY A 78 -4.94 -4.76 -16.89
C GLY A 78 -5.35 -4.92 -18.36
N LEU A 79 -5.55 -3.81 -19.08
CA LEU A 79 -5.88 -3.83 -20.51
C LEU A 79 -4.79 -4.51 -21.34
N ASN A 80 -3.52 -4.13 -21.12
CA ASN A 80 -2.39 -4.75 -21.80
C ASN A 80 -2.30 -6.26 -21.54
N ALA A 81 -2.60 -6.71 -20.32
CA ALA A 81 -2.54 -8.12 -19.96
C ALA A 81 -3.58 -8.99 -20.70
N ILE A 82 -4.70 -8.40 -21.11
CA ILE A 82 -5.74 -9.08 -21.90
C ILE A 82 -5.64 -8.78 -23.41
N GLY A 83 -4.56 -8.12 -23.85
CA GLY A 83 -4.38 -7.71 -25.25
C GLY A 83 -5.38 -6.64 -25.72
N ALA A 84 -6.05 -5.95 -24.80
CA ALA A 84 -6.90 -4.81 -25.11
C ALA A 84 -6.06 -3.53 -25.14
N HIS A 85 -6.35 -2.65 -26.10
CA HIS A 85 -5.72 -1.34 -26.21
C HIS A 85 -6.76 -0.27 -25.84
N SER A 86 -6.34 0.72 -25.05
CA SER A 86 -7.09 1.98 -24.84
C SER A 86 -6.71 3.00 -25.89
#